data_AF-A0A645I4K2-F1
#
_entry.id   AF-A0A645I4K2-F1
#
_cell.length_a   1.000
_cell.length_b   1.000
_cell.length_c   1.000
_cell.angle_alpha   90.00
_cell.angle_beta   90.00
_cell.angle_gamma   90.00
#
_symmetry.space_group_name_H-M   'P 1'
#
loop_
_entity.id
_entity.type
_entity.pdbx_description
1 polymer ?
#
loop_
_entity_poly.entity_id
_entity_poly.type
_entity_poly.pdbx_seq_one_letter_code
_entity_poly.pdbx_strand_id
1 'polypeptide(L)'
;MLPEDKVNKIKEIKDKNETVAFVGDGINDAPVVALSDVGIAMGGLGSDATIETADVVIQDDKPSKIAVAIKIGKQTKKIVWQNITLAFVVKGIVLILGAGGVATMWEAVFADVGVALLAIVNAIRILRKKF
;
A
#
# COMPACT_ATOMS: atom_id res chain seq x y z
N MET A 1 -2.35 32.38 1.92
CA MET A 1 -1.50 31.79 0.86
C MET A 1 -2.43 31.35 -0.25
N LEU A 2 -2.18 31.77 -1.49
CA LEU A 2 -3.04 31.39 -2.61
C LEU A 2 -2.94 29.87 -2.87
N PRO A 3 -4.01 29.22 -3.34
CA PRO A 3 -4.00 27.78 -3.67
C PRO A 3 -2.89 27.41 -4.67
N GLU A 4 -2.57 28.32 -5.59
CA GLU A 4 -1.57 28.14 -6.64
C GLU A 4 -0.14 28.00 -6.09
N ASP A 5 0.21 28.72 -5.02
CA ASP A 5 1.53 28.64 -4.39
C ASP A 5 1.78 27.29 -3.68
N LYS A 6 0.72 26.69 -3.13
CA LYS A 6 0.81 25.34 -2.52
C LYS A 6 1.06 24.27 -3.59
N VAL A 7 0.42 24.39 -4.75
CA VAL A 7 0.59 23.45 -5.88
C VAL A 7 2.01 23.50 -6.44
N ASN A 8 2.59 24.70 -6.58
CA ASN A 8 3.96 24.85 -7.07
C ASN A 8 5.00 24.25 -6.12
N LYS A 9 4.82 24.40 -4.80
CA LYS A 9 5.68 23.74 -3.81
C LYS A 9 5.57 22.22 -3.81
N ILE A 10 4.36 21.66 -3.97
CA ILE A 10 4.22 20.21 -4.12
C ILE A 10 4.91 19.72 -5.39
N LYS A 11 4.78 20.45 -6.50
CA LYS A 11 5.47 20.12 -7.74
C LYS A 11 6.99 20.15 -7.56
N GLU A 12 7.56 21.16 -6.92
CA GLU A 12 9.01 21.22 -6.64
C GLU A 12 9.51 20.07 -5.77
N ILE A 13 8.71 19.61 -4.79
CA ILE A 13 9.09 18.49 -3.93
C ILE A 13 8.92 17.15 -4.69
N LYS A 14 7.87 17.03 -5.51
CA LYS A 14 7.71 15.88 -6.43
C LYS A 14 8.84 15.79 -7.45
N ASP A 15 9.34 16.92 -7.94
CA ASP A 15 10.45 16.98 -8.90
C ASP A 15 11.77 16.48 -8.29
N LYS A 16 11.89 16.53 -6.95
CA LYS A 16 12.99 15.90 -6.20
C LYS A 16 12.81 14.39 -6.00
N ASN A 17 11.79 13.79 -6.62
CA ASN A 17 11.47 12.37 -6.54
C ASN A 17 11.14 11.90 -5.11
N GLU A 18 10.72 12.82 -4.24
CA GLU A 18 10.28 12.52 -2.88
C GLU A 18 8.77 12.22 -2.87
N THR A 19 8.37 11.22 -2.07
CA THR A 19 6.96 10.88 -1.89
C THR A 19 6.30 11.90 -0.96
N VAL A 20 5.34 12.67 -1.47
CA VAL A 20 4.67 13.72 -0.71
C VAL A 20 3.31 13.25 -0.22
N ALA A 21 3.13 13.21 1.09
CA ALA A 21 1.82 13.03 1.72
C ALA A 21 1.28 14.38 2.19
N PHE A 22 0.09 14.78 1.71
CA PHE A 22 -0.55 16.04 2.11
C PHE A 22 -1.73 15.76 3.02
N VAL A 23 -1.83 16.52 4.12
CA VAL A 23 -2.92 16.41 5.10
C VAL A 23 -3.76 17.69 5.00
N GLY A 24 -5.03 17.56 4.63
CA GLY A 24 -5.96 18.67 4.44
C GLY A 24 -7.25 18.50 5.25
N ASP A 25 -7.83 19.63 5.63
CA ASP A 25 -9.05 19.70 6.45
C ASP A 25 -10.22 20.37 5.70
N GLY A 26 -10.10 20.69 4.40
CA GLY A 26 -11.13 21.50 3.76
C GLY A 26 -11.11 21.60 2.24
N ILE A 27 -12.20 22.17 1.72
CA ILE A 27 -12.57 22.36 0.31
C ILE A 27 -11.45 23.01 -0.53
N ASN A 28 -10.67 23.91 0.08
CA ASN A 28 -9.59 24.64 -0.59
C ASN A 28 -8.31 23.81 -0.77
N ASP A 29 -8.19 22.69 -0.06
CA ASP A 29 -7.02 21.81 -0.10
C ASP A 29 -7.28 20.53 -0.93
N ALA A 30 -8.52 20.25 -1.34
CA ALA A 30 -8.89 19.14 -2.23
C ALA A 30 -8.03 19.02 -3.51
N PRO A 31 -7.76 20.10 -4.29
CA PRO A 31 -6.89 20.00 -5.45
C PRO A 31 -5.43 19.69 -5.08
N VAL A 32 -4.96 20.15 -3.91
CA VAL A 32 -3.59 19.93 -3.42
C VAL A 32 -3.42 18.49 -2.92
N VAL A 33 -4.45 17.93 -2.28
CA VAL A 33 -4.57 16.53 -1.87
C VAL A 33 -4.53 15.62 -3.10
N ALA A 34 -5.32 15.91 -4.14
CA ALA A 34 -5.35 15.13 -5.38
C ALA A 34 -4.03 15.18 -6.18
N LEU A 35 -3.26 16.27 -6.05
CA LEU A 35 -1.94 16.41 -6.65
C LEU A 35 -0.82 15.72 -5.86
N SER A 36 -1.03 15.41 -4.58
CA SER A 36 -0.06 14.70 -3.74
C SER A 36 -0.02 13.19 -4.06
N ASP A 37 1.03 12.48 -3.65
CA ASP A 37 1.12 11.03 -3.89
C ASP A 37 0.25 10.23 -2.92
N VAL A 38 -0.03 10.82 -1.75
CA VAL A 38 -0.94 10.25 -0.76
C VAL A 38 -1.73 11.40 -0.14
N GLY A 39 -3.01 11.47 -0.48
CA GLY A 39 -3.95 12.43 0.09
C GLY A 39 -4.53 11.95 1.42
N ILE A 40 -4.40 12.75 2.49
CA ILE A 40 -4.97 12.44 3.80
C ILE A 40 -6.00 13.51 4.18
N ALA A 41 -7.26 13.11 4.36
CA ALA A 41 -8.33 13.97 4.86
C ALA A 41 -8.59 13.73 6.35
N MET A 42 -8.84 14.80 7.12
CA MET A 42 -9.35 14.70 8.49
C MET A 42 -10.88 14.68 8.46
N GLY A 43 -11.48 13.65 9.06
CA GLY A 43 -12.89 13.32 8.91
C GLY A 43 -13.82 13.97 9.94
N GLY A 44 -13.31 14.57 11.02
CA GLY A 44 -14.15 15.26 11.99
C GLY A 44 -14.51 16.70 11.59
N LEU A 45 -13.68 17.33 10.75
CA LEU A 45 -13.82 18.72 10.30
C LEU A 45 -13.76 18.89 8.76
N GLY A 46 -13.41 17.82 8.03
CA GLY A 46 -13.27 17.85 6.58
C GLY A 46 -14.58 17.97 5.80
N SER A 47 -14.58 18.86 4.81
CA SER A 47 -15.68 18.97 3.83
C SER A 47 -15.77 17.71 2.96
N ASP A 48 -17.01 17.28 2.61
CA ASP A 48 -17.29 16.10 1.78
C ASP A 48 -16.41 16.00 0.52
N ALA A 49 -16.10 17.13 -0.12
CA ALA A 49 -15.24 17.19 -1.30
C ALA A 49 -13.79 16.73 -1.06
N THR A 50 -13.29 16.87 0.18
CA THR A 50 -11.94 16.45 0.58
C THR A 50 -11.92 14.98 0.96
N ILE A 51 -13.02 14.47 1.53
CA ILE A 51 -13.21 13.05 1.84
C ILE A 51 -13.30 12.23 0.54
N GLU A 52 -13.96 12.76 -0.49
CA GLU A 52 -14.11 12.10 -1.79
C GLU A 52 -12.80 12.03 -2.59
N THR A 53 -11.90 12.99 -2.40
CA THR A 53 -10.63 13.10 -3.15
C THR A 53 -9.41 12.52 -2.44
N ALA A 54 -9.53 12.14 -1.16
CA ALA A 54 -8.42 11.61 -0.37
C ALA A 54 -8.30 10.08 -0.44
N ASP A 55 -7.08 9.57 -0.51
CA ASP A 55 -6.78 8.14 -0.44
C ASP A 55 -6.98 7.56 0.96
N VAL A 56 -6.78 8.38 2.00
CA VAL A 56 -6.87 7.99 3.41
C VAL A 56 -7.68 9.01 4.20
N VAL A 57 -8.74 8.54 4.86
CA VAL A 57 -9.59 9.36 5.72
C VAL A 57 -9.33 9.03 7.19
N ILE A 58 -8.96 10.04 7.97
CA ILE A 58 -8.72 9.92 9.41
C ILE A 58 -9.92 10.47 10.15
N GLN A 59 -10.80 9.58 10.61
CA GLN A 59 -12.08 9.93 11.24
C GLN A 59 -11.96 10.56 12.65
N ASP A 60 -10.80 10.41 13.31
CA ASP A 60 -10.52 10.90 14.66
C ASP A 60 -9.38 11.90 14.48
N ASP A 61 -9.62 13.22 14.66
CA ASP A 61 -8.77 14.39 14.30
C ASP A 61 -7.39 14.44 15.01
N LYS A 62 -6.73 13.28 15.07
CA LYS A 62 -5.45 13.01 15.70
C LYS A 62 -4.43 12.76 14.59
N PRO A 63 -3.55 13.74 14.29
CA PRO A 63 -2.49 13.56 13.29
C PRO A 63 -1.52 12.41 13.65
N SER A 64 -1.49 11.97 14.92
CA SER A 64 -0.73 10.78 15.34
C SER A 64 -1.14 9.50 14.60
N LYS A 65 -2.38 9.39 14.10
CA LYS A 65 -2.84 8.22 13.32
C LYS A 65 -2.20 8.14 11.94
N ILE A 66 -1.70 9.24 11.38
CA ILE A 66 -0.96 9.25 10.11
C ILE A 66 0.30 8.39 10.23
N ALA A 67 1.06 8.59 11.31
CA ALA A 67 2.28 7.81 11.56
C ALA A 67 1.96 6.32 11.73
N VAL A 68 0.84 5.99 12.37
CA VAL A 68 0.36 4.60 12.51
C VAL A 68 -0.02 4.02 11.15
N ALA A 69 -0.79 4.74 10.33
CA ALA A 69 -1.17 4.31 8.98
C ALA A 69 0.05 4.03 8.09
N ILE A 70 1.06 4.90 8.11
CA ILE A 70 2.32 4.68 7.38
C ILE A 70 3.04 3.44 7.92
N LYS A 71 3.08 3.24 9.24
CA LYS A 71 3.71 2.06 9.86
C LYS A 71 3.00 0.77 9.47
N ILE A 72 1.67 0.79 9.41
CA ILE A 72 0.84 -0.33 8.92
C ILE A 72 1.20 -0.63 7.48
N GLY A 73 1.16 0.36 6.59
CA GLY A 73 1.49 0.20 5.16
C GLY A 73 2.90 -0.38 4.94
N LYS A 74 3.91 0.09 5.67
CA LYS A 74 5.27 -0.45 5.60
C LYS A 74 5.35 -1.90 6.04
N GLN A 75 4.67 -2.27 7.12
CA GLN A 75 4.63 -3.66 7.57
C GLN A 75 3.89 -4.56 6.57
N THR A 76 2.80 -4.06 6.00
CA THR A 76 2.05 -4.75 4.94
C THR A 76 2.91 -5.03 3.73
N LYS A 77 3.63 -4.01 3.25
CA LYS A 77 4.55 -4.17 2.11
C LYS A 77 5.62 -5.24 2.37
N LYS A 78 6.18 -5.30 3.58
CA LYS A 78 7.17 -6.33 3.96
C LYS A 78 6.59 -7.74 3.89
N ILE A 79 5.36 -7.94 4.38
CA ILE A 79 4.68 -9.24 4.35
C ILE A 79 4.34 -9.63 2.91
N VAL A 80 3.87 -8.69 2.09
CA VAL A 80 3.58 -8.92 0.66
C VAL A 80 4.84 -9.36 -0.07
N TRP A 81 5.98 -8.68 0.15
CA TRP A 81 7.26 -9.08 -0.43
C TRP A 81 7.68 -10.49 0.02
N GLN A 82 7.51 -10.84 1.29
CA GLN A 82 7.78 -12.20 1.77
C GLN A 82 6.91 -13.26 1.06
N ASN A 83 5.62 -12.99 0.86
CA ASN A 83 4.72 -13.88 0.13
C ASN A 83 5.11 -14.04 -1.32
N ILE A 84 5.42 -12.94 -2.00
CA ILE A 84 5.87 -12.96 -3.40
C ILE A 84 7.16 -13.76 -3.52
N THR A 85 8.16 -13.50 -2.66
CA THR A 85 9.42 -14.26 -2.65
C THR A 85 9.17 -15.74 -2.44
N LEU A 86 8.32 -16.13 -1.47
CA LEU A 86 7.99 -17.53 -1.22
C LEU A 86 7.33 -18.20 -2.43
N ALA A 87 6.42 -17.49 -3.10
CA ALA A 87 5.76 -17.99 -4.30
C ALA A 87 6.73 -18.18 -5.48
N PHE A 88 7.61 -17.20 -5.71
CA PHE A 88 8.63 -17.27 -6.75
C PHE A 88 9.67 -18.36 -6.48
N VAL A 89 10.07 -18.56 -5.23
CA VAL A 89 11.04 -19.61 -4.85
C VAL A 89 10.48 -20.99 -5.19
N VAL A 90 9.22 -21.28 -4.81
CA VAL A 90 8.66 -22.59 -5.10
C VAL A 90 8.43 -22.80 -6.60
N LYS A 91 7.93 -21.79 -7.32
CA LYS A 91 7.86 -21.85 -8.79
C LYS A 91 9.22 -22.12 -9.42
N GLY A 92 10.28 -21.47 -8.93
CA GLY A 92 11.64 -21.68 -9.40
C GLY A 92 12.13 -23.12 -9.16
N ILE A 93 11.90 -23.66 -7.96
CA ILE A 93 12.28 -25.05 -7.61
C ILE A 93 11.54 -26.05 -8.49
N VAL A 94 10.22 -25.89 -8.64
CA VAL A 94 9.38 -26.77 -9.49
C VAL A 94 9.85 -26.72 -10.94
N LEU A 95 10.19 -25.54 -11.46
CA LEU A 95 10.66 -25.38 -12.84
C LEU A 95 12.03 -26.03 -13.06
N ILE A 96 12.95 -25.93 -12.09
CA ILE A 96 14.27 -26.59 -12.17
C ILE A 96 14.14 -28.12 -12.09
N LEU A 97 13.28 -28.63 -11.19
CA LEU A 97 13.02 -30.07 -11.07
C LEU A 97 12.28 -30.63 -12.29
N GLY A 98 11.39 -29.84 -12.91
CA GLY A 98 10.74 -30.16 -14.17
C GLY A 98 11.71 -30.19 -15.34
N ALA A 99 12.61 -29.21 -15.44
CA ALA A 99 13.67 -29.18 -16.46
C ALA A 99 14.67 -30.35 -16.28
N GLY A 100 14.90 -30.80 -15.05
CA GLY A 100 15.70 -31.98 -14.73
C GLY A 100 15.00 -33.33 -14.96
N GLY A 101 13.74 -33.33 -15.42
CA GLY A 101 12.99 -34.55 -15.77
C GLY A 101 12.50 -35.40 -14.60
N VAL A 102 12.60 -34.90 -13.37
CA VAL A 102 12.22 -35.64 -12.14
C VAL A 102 10.81 -35.28 -11.69
N ALA A 103 10.34 -34.06 -11.96
CA ALA A 103 9.01 -33.62 -11.53
C ALA A 103 7.92 -34.00 -12.54
N THR A 104 6.92 -34.73 -12.07
CA THR A 104 5.69 -34.98 -12.83
C THR A 104 4.80 -33.73 -12.83
N MET A 105 4.00 -33.51 -13.88
CA MET A 105 3.08 -32.35 -13.93
C MET A 105 2.14 -32.28 -12.71
N TRP A 106 1.83 -33.43 -12.10
CA TRP A 106 1.01 -33.51 -10.90
C TRP A 106 1.66 -32.88 -9.65
N GLU A 107 2.95 -33.17 -9.40
CA GLU A 107 3.70 -32.59 -8.28
C GLU A 107 3.89 -31.08 -8.44
N ALA A 108 4.09 -30.64 -9.69
CA ALA A 108 4.20 -29.23 -10.03
C ALA A 108 2.91 -28.46 -9.73
N VAL A 109 1.76 -29.01 -10.14
CA VAL A 109 0.44 -28.40 -9.88
C VAL A 109 0.13 -28.41 -8.38
N PHE A 110 0.42 -29.50 -7.67
CA PHE A 110 0.20 -29.58 -6.24
C PHE A 110 1.06 -28.57 -5.47
N ALA A 111 2.33 -28.41 -5.86
CA ALA A 111 3.21 -27.41 -5.28
C ALA A 111 2.72 -25.98 -5.53
N ASP A 112 2.29 -25.64 -6.74
CA ASP A 112 1.80 -24.29 -7.06
C ASP A 112 0.51 -23.94 -6.30
N VAL A 113 -0.45 -24.87 -6.26
CA VAL A 113 -1.71 -24.70 -5.52
C VAL A 113 -1.47 -24.65 -4.00
N GLY A 114 -0.58 -25.49 -3.47
CA GLY A 114 -0.21 -25.48 -2.06
C GLY A 114 0.46 -24.18 -1.62
N VAL A 115 1.29 -23.61 -2.49
CA VAL A 115 1.93 -22.30 -2.28
C VAL A 115 0.93 -21.16 -2.37
N ALA A 116 -0.02 -21.22 -3.30
CA ALA A 116 -1.10 -20.25 -3.37
C ALA A 116 -1.91 -20.25 -2.07
N LEU A 117 -2.26 -21.44 -1.55
CA LEU A 117 -2.92 -21.59 -0.25
C LEU A 117 -2.08 -21.03 0.90
N LEU A 118 -0.77 -21.34 0.96
CA LEU A 118 0.13 -20.79 1.98
C LEU A 118 0.25 -19.26 1.89
N ALA A 119 0.32 -18.70 0.68
CA ALA A 119 0.35 -17.27 0.46
C ALA A 119 -0.95 -16.59 0.92
N ILE A 120 -2.11 -17.22 0.67
CA ILE A 120 -3.41 -16.76 1.16
C ILE A 120 -3.46 -16.80 2.70
N VAL A 121 -3.05 -17.90 3.34
CA VAL A 121 -3.01 -18.01 4.80
C VAL A 121 -2.07 -16.96 5.41
N ASN A 122 -0.90 -16.74 4.81
CA ASN A 122 0.04 -15.74 5.28
C ASN A 122 -0.44 -14.30 5.00
N ALA A 123 -1.22 -14.09 3.94
CA ALA A 123 -1.93 -12.84 3.72
C ALA A 123 -3.01 -12.61 4.79
N ILE A 124 -3.81 -13.62 5.16
CA ILE A 124 -4.81 -13.53 6.23
C ILE A 124 -4.17 -13.18 7.58
N ARG A 125 -2.92 -13.59 7.82
CA ARG A 125 -2.17 -13.21 9.02
C ARG A 125 -2.07 -11.68 9.20
N ILE A 126 -2.15 -10.92 8.10
CA ILE A 126 -2.14 -9.46 8.13
C ILE A 126 -3.38 -8.86 8.80
N LEU A 127 -4.55 -9.46 8.56
CA LEU A 127 -5.82 -9.04 9.17
C LEU A 127 -5.81 -9.27 10.68
N ARG A 128 -4.94 -10.17 11.15
CA ARG A 128 -4.81 -10.52 12.57
C ARG A 128 -3.75 -9.69 13.31
N LYS A 129 -2.94 -8.90 12.60
CA LYS A 129 -2.04 -7.93 13.23
C LYS A 129 -2.85 -6.72 13.67
N LYS A 130 -3.20 -6.70 14.96
CA LYS A 130 -3.68 -5.48 15.63
C LYS A 130 -2.54 -4.47 15.70
N PHE A 131 -2.76 -3.30 15.12
CA PHE A 131 -1.97 -2.10 15.36
C PHE A 131 -2.68 -1.22 16.36
#